data_AF-A0A7S0U6M4-F1
#
_entry.id   AF-A0A7S0U6M4-F1
#
_cell.length_a   1.000
_cell.length_b   1.000
_cell.length_c   1.000
_cell.angle_alpha   90.00
_cell.angle_beta   90.00
_cell.angle_gamma   90.00
#
_symmetry.space_group_name_H-M   'P 1'
#
loop_
_entity.id
_entity.type
_entity.pdbx_description
1 polymer ?
#
loop_
_entity_poly.entity_id
_entity_poly.type
_entity_poly.pdbx_seq_one_letter_code
_entity_poly.pdbx_strand_id
1 'polypeptide(L)'
;SFLSALQGGSARVDYHYQGNRALYHVLFRHMLTVGRRGCNRTALELSRLILSLSFDCDPMGVICCIDYYALRCRQFTLVTQLHGFLSNLPSAHQMHHAGGVPSLHFSYSLALWHLSNASQSQPASSSSSANPPPLDALVAALANFPSA
;
A
#
# COMPACT_ATOMS: atom_id res chain seq x y z
N SER A 1 -11.91 25.40 -1.51
CA SER A 1 -12.71 24.88 -0.37
C SER A 1 -12.18 23.50 0.01
N PHE A 2 -12.36 23.06 1.26
CA PHE A 2 -11.86 21.76 1.76
C PHE A 2 -12.35 20.57 0.92
N LEU A 3 -13.63 20.57 0.52
CA LEU A 3 -14.20 19.49 -0.30
C LEU A 3 -13.52 19.34 -1.67
N SER A 4 -13.14 20.45 -2.31
CA SER A 4 -12.41 20.42 -3.58
C SER A 4 -10.98 19.88 -3.39
N ALA A 5 -10.30 20.25 -2.30
CA ALA A 5 -8.99 19.69 -1.96
C ALA A 5 -9.06 18.18 -1.65
N LEU A 6 -10.15 17.74 -1.02
CA LEU A 6 -10.40 16.32 -0.71
C LEU A 6 -10.61 15.50 -1.98
N GLN A 7 -11.45 15.99 -2.90
CA GLN A 7 -11.65 15.37 -4.21
C GLN A 7 -10.36 15.33 -5.04
N GLY A 8 -9.52 16.36 -4.92
CA GLY A 8 -8.22 16.42 -5.59
C GLY A 8 -7.08 15.65 -4.90
N GLY A 9 -7.32 15.01 -3.75
CA GLY A 9 -6.29 14.27 -3.00
C GLY A 9 -5.19 15.13 -2.38
N SER A 10 -5.42 16.45 -2.25
CA SER A 10 -4.47 17.42 -1.68
C SER A 10 -4.88 17.89 -0.27
N ALA A 11 -6.07 17.50 0.19
CA ALA A 11 -6.51 17.79 1.56
C ALA A 11 -5.58 17.11 2.58
N ARG A 12 -5.00 17.91 3.46
CA ARG A 12 -4.22 17.44 4.60
C ARG A 12 -4.97 17.75 5.89
N VAL A 13 -4.99 16.78 6.80
CA VAL A 13 -5.59 16.92 8.13
C VAL A 13 -4.54 16.47 9.12
N ASP A 14 -4.15 17.33 10.06
CA ASP A 14 -3.15 16.94 11.05
C ASP A 14 -3.77 16.01 12.11
N TYR A 15 -3.19 14.83 12.30
CA TYR A 15 -3.60 13.86 13.31
C TYR A 15 -3.23 14.29 14.74
N HIS A 16 -2.20 15.13 14.91
CA HIS A 16 -1.77 15.57 16.25
C HIS A 16 -2.84 16.42 16.94
N TYR A 17 -3.66 17.13 16.17
CA TYR A 17 -4.81 17.86 16.68
C TYR A 17 -5.91 16.91 17.18
N GLN A 18 -6.24 16.99 18.47
CA GLN A 18 -7.16 16.06 19.13
C GLN A 18 -8.54 15.98 18.46
N GLY A 19 -9.07 17.11 17.97
CA GLY A 19 -10.36 17.16 17.29
C GLY A 19 -10.40 16.35 15.99
N ASN A 20 -9.25 16.14 15.35
CA ASN A 20 -9.16 15.41 14.08
C ASN A 20 -9.02 13.90 14.28
N ARG A 21 -8.60 13.43 15.46
CA ARG A 21 -8.35 11.99 15.71
C ARG A 21 -9.60 11.15 15.49
N ALA A 22 -10.77 11.67 15.87
CA ALA A 22 -12.04 10.99 15.67
C ALA A 22 -12.29 10.66 14.18
N LEU A 23 -11.89 11.55 13.27
CA LEU A 23 -12.01 11.32 11.82
C LEU A 23 -11.22 10.09 11.38
N TYR A 24 -9.95 9.99 11.80
CA TYR A 24 -9.09 8.86 11.48
C TYR A 24 -9.62 7.54 12.01
N HIS A 25 -10.06 7.51 13.27
CA HIS A 25 -10.65 6.32 13.87
C HIS A 25 -11.91 5.86 13.14
N VAL A 26 -12.80 6.80 12.79
CA VAL A 26 -14.04 6.49 12.07
C VAL A 26 -13.75 5.96 10.66
N LEU A 27 -12.87 6.63 9.91
CA LEU A 27 -12.47 6.19 8.57
C LEU A 27 -11.81 4.81 8.60
N PHE A 28 -10.88 4.59 9.54
CA PHE A 28 -10.21 3.31 9.69
C PHE A 28 -11.18 2.18 10.06
N ARG A 29 -12.07 2.41 11.02
CA ARG A 29 -13.09 1.43 11.40
C ARG A 29 -14.05 1.13 10.25
N HIS A 30 -14.41 2.15 9.46
CA HIS A 30 -15.23 1.98 8.27
C HIS A 30 -14.51 1.13 7.22
N MET A 31 -13.24 1.45 6.92
CA MET A 31 -12.37 0.67 6.03
C MET A 31 -12.35 -0.81 6.41
N LEU A 32 -12.09 -1.14 7.68
CA LEU A 32 -12.09 -2.52 8.17
C LEU A 32 -13.45 -3.19 8.07
N THR A 33 -14.53 -2.48 8.39
CA THR A 33 -15.90 -3.02 8.35
C THR A 33 -16.31 -3.38 6.92
N VAL A 34 -16.00 -2.50 5.97
CA VAL A 34 -16.29 -2.69 4.54
C VAL A 34 -15.40 -3.78 3.94
N GLY A 35 -14.12 -3.82 4.34
CA GLY A 35 -13.19 -4.91 3.97
C GLY A 35 -13.69 -6.28 4.41
N ARG A 36 -14.16 -6.42 5.66
CA ARG A 36 -14.74 -7.67 6.19
C ARG A 36 -16.02 -8.12 5.47
N ARG A 37 -16.77 -7.18 4.90
CA ARG A 37 -17.96 -7.48 4.07
C ARG A 37 -17.62 -7.91 2.64
N GLY A 38 -16.33 -7.98 2.28
CA GLY A 38 -15.88 -8.37 0.94
C GLY A 38 -15.80 -7.22 -0.07
N CYS A 39 -16.13 -5.99 0.34
CA CYS A 39 -16.05 -4.80 -0.49
C CYS A 39 -14.61 -4.26 -0.55
N ASN A 40 -13.68 -5.10 -1.07
CA ASN A 40 -12.24 -4.81 -1.08
C ASN A 40 -11.89 -3.54 -1.86
N ARG A 41 -12.64 -3.24 -2.93
CA ARG A 41 -12.41 -2.02 -3.73
C ARG A 41 -12.65 -0.77 -2.92
N THR A 42 -13.78 -0.71 -2.21
CA THR A 42 -14.10 0.43 -1.34
C THR A 42 -13.12 0.52 -0.17
N ALA A 43 -12.74 -0.61 0.42
CA ALA A 43 -11.73 -0.62 1.48
C ALA A 43 -10.40 -0.04 0.98
N LEU A 44 -9.96 -0.40 -0.24
CA LEU A 44 -8.74 0.13 -0.85
C LEU A 44 -8.82 1.65 -1.07
N GLU A 45 -9.92 2.17 -1.61
CA GLU A 45 -10.06 3.62 -1.81
C GLU A 45 -10.08 4.36 -0.46
N LEU A 46 -10.68 3.78 0.59
CA LEU A 46 -10.61 4.31 1.95
C LEU A 46 -9.18 4.29 2.51
N SER A 47 -8.41 3.23 2.27
CA SER A 47 -7.00 3.17 2.65
C SER A 47 -6.20 4.31 2.00
N ARG A 48 -6.39 4.52 0.69
CA ARG A 48 -5.74 5.60 -0.06
C ARG A 48 -6.16 6.97 0.44
N LEU A 49 -7.44 7.14 0.77
CA LEU A 49 -7.97 8.36 1.36
C LEU A 49 -7.28 8.67 2.70
N ILE A 50 -7.22 7.71 3.63
CA ILE A 50 -6.59 7.91 4.94
C ILE A 50 -5.11 8.30 4.78
N LEU A 51 -4.38 7.63 3.89
CA LEU A 51 -2.98 7.96 3.61
C LEU A 51 -2.80 9.33 2.93
N SER A 52 -3.78 9.77 2.12
CA SER A 52 -3.76 11.12 1.54
C SER A 52 -3.96 12.23 2.58
N LEU A 53 -4.71 11.95 3.67
CA LEU A 53 -4.97 12.95 4.71
C LEU A 53 -3.74 13.20 5.59
N SER A 54 -3.04 12.14 6.00
CA SER A 54 -1.76 12.24 6.72
C SER A 54 -0.82 11.12 6.28
N PHE A 55 0.20 11.50 5.51
CA PHE A 55 1.20 10.56 5.04
C PHE A 55 2.32 10.34 6.07
N ASP A 56 2.71 11.38 6.82
CA ASP A 56 3.98 11.41 7.56
C ASP A 56 4.05 10.43 8.75
N CYS A 57 2.91 10.11 9.36
CA CYS A 57 2.89 9.32 10.59
C CYS A 57 2.12 7.99 10.50
N ASP A 58 1.37 7.74 9.40
CA ASP A 58 0.38 6.65 9.27
C ASP A 58 -0.17 6.18 10.64
N PRO A 59 -0.88 7.06 11.37
CA PRO A 59 -1.17 6.85 12.79
C PRO A 59 -2.03 5.62 13.06
N MET A 60 -2.73 5.11 12.04
CA MET A 60 -3.62 3.95 12.11
C MET A 60 -2.98 2.66 11.56
N GLY A 61 -1.76 2.72 11.02
CA GLY A 61 -1.08 1.56 10.42
C GLY A 61 -1.77 1.03 9.16
N VAL A 62 -2.33 1.92 8.34
CA VAL A 62 -3.04 1.55 7.10
C VAL A 62 -2.08 0.88 6.10
N ILE A 63 -0.79 1.27 6.11
CA ILE A 63 0.25 0.69 5.26
C ILE A 63 0.35 -0.84 5.44
N CYS A 64 0.08 -1.36 6.64
CA CYS A 64 0.16 -2.79 6.94
C CYS A 64 -0.95 -3.65 6.33
N CYS A 65 -2.01 -3.04 5.79
CA CYS A 65 -3.16 -3.78 5.26
C CYS A 65 -3.61 -3.33 3.85
N ILE A 66 -3.08 -2.22 3.34
CA ILE A 66 -3.43 -1.73 2.01
C ILE A 66 -2.99 -2.69 0.89
N ASP A 67 -1.87 -3.39 1.08
CA ASP A 67 -1.34 -4.40 0.16
C ASP A 67 -2.35 -5.54 -0.06
N TYR A 68 -2.97 -6.03 1.02
CA TYR A 68 -4.02 -7.04 0.97
C TYR A 68 -5.20 -6.58 0.09
N TYR A 69 -5.72 -5.37 0.30
CA TYR A 69 -6.84 -4.87 -0.50
C TYR A 69 -6.45 -4.62 -1.96
N ALA A 70 -5.22 -4.15 -2.20
CA ALA A 70 -4.69 -3.92 -3.54
C ALA A 70 -4.59 -5.22 -4.35
N LEU A 71 -4.06 -6.28 -3.75
CA LEU A 71 -4.00 -7.61 -4.38
C LEU A 71 -5.39 -8.17 -4.68
N ARG A 72 -6.33 -8.06 -3.73
CA ARG A 72 -7.72 -8.49 -3.92
C ARG A 72 -8.42 -7.73 -5.06
N CYS A 73 -8.01 -6.49 -5.31
CA CYS A 73 -8.51 -5.66 -6.41
C CYS A 73 -7.69 -5.77 -7.70
N ARG A 74 -6.68 -6.66 -7.76
CA ARG A 74 -5.74 -6.81 -8.88
C ARG A 74 -4.99 -5.53 -9.24
N GLN A 75 -4.77 -4.63 -8.28
CA GLN A 75 -3.97 -3.40 -8.47
C GLN A 75 -2.50 -3.69 -8.19
N PHE A 76 -1.88 -4.55 -9.00
CA PHE A 76 -0.48 -4.98 -8.79
C PHE A 76 0.52 -3.83 -8.90
N THR A 77 0.30 -2.91 -9.85
CA THR A 77 1.13 -1.70 -10.02
C THR A 77 1.14 -0.83 -8.78
N LEU A 78 0.02 -0.76 -8.05
CA LEU A 78 -0.05 -0.01 -6.80
C LEU A 78 0.86 -0.62 -5.75
N VAL A 79 0.87 -1.95 -5.62
CA VAL A 79 1.72 -2.66 -4.66
C VAL A 79 3.20 -2.42 -4.98
N THR A 80 3.60 -2.50 -6.25
CA THR A 80 5.00 -2.25 -6.65
C THR A 80 5.42 -0.80 -6.40
N GLN A 81 4.54 0.17 -6.70
CA GLN A 81 4.78 1.58 -6.42
C GLN A 81 4.89 1.85 -4.93
N LEU A 82 4.00 1.25 -4.13
CA LEU A 82 3.98 1.40 -2.68
C LEU A 82 5.24 0.79 -2.06
N HIS A 83 5.65 -0.40 -2.48
CA HIS A 83 6.90 -1.03 -2.02
C HIS A 83 8.12 -0.16 -2.34
N GLY A 84 8.25 0.29 -3.61
CA GLY A 84 9.37 1.15 -4.03
C GLY A 84 9.39 2.50 -3.30
N PHE A 85 8.22 3.09 -3.07
CA PHE A 85 8.11 4.33 -2.34
C PHE A 85 8.50 4.17 -0.87
N LEU A 86 8.07 3.09 -0.22
CA LEU A 86 8.42 2.77 1.17
C LEU A 86 9.90 2.40 1.34
N SER A 87 10.51 1.71 0.37
CA SER A 87 11.94 1.41 0.41
C SER A 87 12.82 2.67 0.28
N ASN A 88 12.31 3.73 -0.35
CA ASN A 88 13.02 5.00 -0.53
C ASN A 88 12.84 5.99 0.64
N LEU A 89 12.01 5.67 1.64
CA LEU A 89 11.83 6.54 2.80
C LEU A 89 13.08 6.57 3.69
N PRO A 90 13.41 7.72 4.32
CA PRO A 90 14.50 7.81 5.28
C PRO A 90 14.34 6.82 6.44
N SER A 91 15.47 6.28 6.93
CA SER A 91 15.51 5.20 7.94
C SER A 91 14.74 5.49 9.24
N ALA A 92 14.51 6.76 9.58
CA ALA A 92 13.69 7.16 10.73
C ALA A 92 12.20 6.74 10.61
N HIS A 93 11.64 6.71 9.40
CA HIS A 93 10.27 6.24 9.12
C HIS A 93 10.25 4.76 8.70
N GLN A 94 11.40 4.21 8.32
CA GLN A 94 11.55 2.84 7.82
C GLN A 94 11.30 1.79 8.90
N MET A 95 11.63 2.09 10.16
CA MET A 95 11.36 1.25 11.34
C MET A 95 9.87 1.06 11.65
N HIS A 96 9.02 2.04 11.29
CA HIS A 96 7.60 1.99 11.62
C HIS A 96 6.70 1.50 10.48
N HIS A 97 7.14 1.61 9.20
CA HIS A 97 6.21 1.43 8.07
C HIS A 97 6.71 0.59 6.89
N ALA A 98 8.02 0.40 6.69
CA ALA A 98 8.56 -0.18 5.45
C ALA A 98 9.44 -1.42 5.66
N GLY A 99 10.40 -1.35 6.58
CA GLY A 99 11.35 -2.44 6.84
C GLY A 99 10.78 -3.59 7.69
N GLY A 100 9.62 -3.37 8.33
CA GLY A 100 9.04 -4.30 9.31
C GLY A 100 7.69 -4.88 8.93
N VAL A 101 7.25 -4.76 7.67
CA VAL A 101 5.97 -5.32 7.22
C VAL A 101 6.22 -6.52 6.30
N PRO A 102 6.24 -7.75 6.85
CA PRO A 102 6.46 -8.95 6.06
C PRO A 102 5.43 -9.11 4.95
N SER A 103 4.15 -8.80 5.24
CA SER A 103 3.04 -8.97 4.29
C SER A 103 3.31 -8.22 2.99
N LEU A 104 3.84 -7.00 3.08
CA LEU A 104 4.12 -6.18 1.91
C LEU A 104 5.19 -6.79 1.01
N HIS A 105 6.25 -7.36 1.56
CA HIS A 105 7.34 -7.96 0.77
C HIS A 105 6.86 -9.20 0.02
N PHE A 106 6.03 -10.04 0.66
CA PHE A 106 5.39 -11.17 -0.01
C PHE A 106 4.40 -10.68 -1.07
N SER A 107 3.55 -9.71 -0.74
CA SER A 107 2.61 -9.08 -1.68
C SER A 107 3.31 -8.47 -2.90
N TYR A 108 4.50 -7.89 -2.69
CA TYR A 108 5.32 -7.32 -3.75
C TYR A 108 5.82 -8.39 -4.73
N SER A 109 6.41 -9.49 -4.23
CA SER A 109 6.84 -10.60 -5.09
C SER A 109 5.69 -11.20 -5.90
N LEU A 110 4.52 -11.34 -5.28
CA LEU A 110 3.31 -11.82 -5.94
C LEU A 110 2.81 -10.85 -7.01
N ALA A 111 2.84 -9.54 -6.72
CA ALA A 111 2.46 -8.50 -7.67
C ALA A 111 3.38 -8.49 -8.90
N LEU A 112 4.70 -8.64 -8.70
CA LEU A 112 5.66 -8.76 -9.79
C LEU A 112 5.38 -9.96 -10.69
N TRP A 113 5.06 -11.12 -10.10
CA TRP A 113 4.71 -12.32 -10.87
C TRP A 113 3.44 -12.13 -11.71
N HIS A 114 2.42 -11.49 -11.15
CA HIS A 114 1.20 -11.17 -11.91
C HIS A 114 1.46 -10.21 -13.06
N LEU A 115 2.29 -9.18 -12.84
CA LEU A 115 2.67 -8.23 -13.88
C LEU A 115 3.50 -8.91 -14.99
N SER A 116 4.44 -9.80 -14.65
CA SER A 116 5.22 -10.53 -15.65
C SER A 116 4.35 -11.44 -16.53
N ASN A 117 3.37 -12.12 -15.93
CA ASN A 117 2.46 -13.00 -16.67
C ASN A 117 1.49 -12.21 -17.57
N ALA A 118 1.02 -11.05 -17.12
CA ALA A 118 0.20 -10.16 -17.93
C ALA A 118 0.96 -9.65 -19.17
N SER A 119 2.24 -9.31 -19.01
CA SER A 119 3.10 -8.87 -20.12
C SER A 119 3.39 -9.97 -21.14
N GLN A 120 3.54 -11.22 -20.72
CA GLN A 120 3.71 -12.37 -21.63
C GLN A 120 2.47 -12.63 -22.51
N SER A 121 1.30 -12.19 -22.06
CA SER A 121 0.03 -12.35 -22.78
C SER A 121 -0.17 -11.31 -23.90
N GLN A 122 0.66 -10.27 -23.94
CA GLN A 122 0.60 -9.17 -24.91
C GLN A 122 1.68 -9.38 -26.00
N PRO A 123 1.37 -9.23 -27.30
CA PRO A 123 2.37 -9.37 -28.34
C PRO A 123 3.42 -8.24 -28.25
N ALA A 124 4.69 -8.66 -28.20
CA ALA A 124 5.94 -7.90 -28.09
C ALA A 124 5.87 -6.37 -28.34
N SER A 125 5.67 -5.60 -27.27
CA SER A 125 6.24 -4.25 -27.14
C SER A 125 7.23 -4.26 -25.98
N SER A 126 8.51 -4.12 -26.32
CA SER A 126 9.66 -4.14 -25.41
C SER A 126 9.60 -2.99 -24.40
N SER A 127 9.15 -3.28 -23.18
CA SER A 127 9.47 -2.48 -22.01
C SER A 127 10.24 -3.36 -21.03
N SER A 128 11.57 -3.21 -21.03
CA SER A 128 12.45 -3.75 -20.00
C SER A 128 12.01 -3.17 -18.64
N SER A 129 11.24 -3.94 -17.86
CA SER A 129 10.79 -3.49 -16.55
C SER A 129 11.99 -3.39 -15.62
N ALA A 130 12.23 -2.21 -15.04
CA ALA A 130 13.28 -1.93 -14.05
C ALA A 130 13.14 -2.72 -12.73
N ASN A 131 12.22 -3.67 -12.66
CA ASN A 131 11.92 -4.45 -11.46
C ASN A 131 12.74 -5.76 -11.45
N PRO A 132 13.19 -6.22 -10.28
CA PRO A 132 13.85 -7.51 -10.15
C PRO A 132 12.90 -8.65 -10.57
N PRO A 133 13.45 -9.81 -10.97
CA PRO A 133 12.61 -10.96 -11.28
C PRO A 133 11.79 -11.40 -10.04
N PRO A 134 10.57 -11.93 -10.23
CA PRO A 134 9.65 -12.18 -9.12
C PRO A 134 10.19 -13.17 -8.08
N LEU A 135 10.94 -14.18 -8.53
CA LEU A 135 11.54 -15.20 -7.66
C LEU A 135 12.62 -14.60 -6.75
N ASP A 136 13.47 -13.73 -7.26
CA ASP A 136 14.51 -13.08 -6.46
C ASP A 136 13.88 -12.17 -5.40
N ALA A 137 12.79 -11.47 -5.74
CA ALA A 137 12.02 -10.68 -4.78
C ALA A 137 11.41 -11.54 -3.67
N LEU A 138 10.93 -12.75 -3.99
CA LEU A 138 10.43 -13.70 -3.00
C LEU A 138 11.56 -14.22 -2.10
N VAL A 139 12.70 -14.57 -2.67
CA VAL A 139 13.89 -15.01 -1.91
C VAL A 139 14.37 -13.90 -0.97
N ALA A 140 14.40 -12.66 -1.44
CA ALA A 140 14.74 -11.50 -0.61
C ALA A 140 13.72 -11.32 0.54
N ALA A 141 12.42 -11.49 0.27
CA ALA A 141 11.39 -11.45 1.31
C ALA A 141 11.62 -12.54 2.38
N LEU A 142 11.93 -13.77 1.97
CA LEU A 142 12.22 -14.88 2.89
C LEU A 142 13.52 -14.65 3.69
N ALA A 143 14.55 -14.08 3.06
CA ALA A 143 15.82 -13.78 3.72
C ALA A 143 15.67 -12.68 4.79
N ASN A 144 14.81 -11.68 4.53
CA ASN A 144 14.54 -10.59 5.48
C ASN A 144 13.62 -11.02 6.64
N PHE A 145 12.78 -12.03 6.42
CA PHE A 145 11.81 -12.52 7.42
C PHE A 145 11.84 -14.06 7.51
N PRO A 146 12.93 -14.64 8.05
CA PRO A 146 12.95 -16.07 8.33
C PRO A 146 11.86 -16.38 9.36
N SER A 147 11.02 -17.38 9.07
CA SER A 147 10.11 -17.93 10.08
C SER A 147 10.96 -18.48 11.22
N ALA A 148 10.81 -17.91 12.42
CA ALA A 148 11.37 -18.44 13.66
C ALA A 148 10.78 -19.83 13.98
#